data_AF-A0A564T5M9-F1
#
_entry.id   AF-A0A564T5M9-F1
#
_cell.length_a   1.000
_cell.length_b   1.000
_cell.length_c   1.000
_cell.angle_alpha   90.00
_cell.angle_beta   90.00
_cell.angle_gamma   90.00
#
_symmetry.space_group_name_H-M   'P 1'
#
loop_
_entity.id
_entity.type
_entity.pdbx_description
1 polymer ?
#
loop_
_entity_poly.entity_id
_entity_poly.type
_entity_poly.pdbx_seq_one_letter_code
_entity_poly.pdbx_strand_id
1 'polypeptide(L)'
;MTYTFPKEFLWGGATAANQLEGAYNLDGKGLSVQDVTPKGGVPLEPGSLNPLITDQPTPDNLKLEGIDFYHRYKEDIALFAEMGFKVFRMSIAWSRIFPNGDDAEPNEAG
;
A
#
# COMPACT_ATOMS: atom_id res chain seq x y z
N MET A 1 18.63 33.41 18.74
CA MET A 1 17.22 32.98 18.72
C MET A 1 17.20 31.49 18.50
N THR A 2 16.47 30.74 19.32
CA THR A 2 16.22 29.30 19.13
C THR A 2 14.89 29.13 18.42
N TYR A 3 14.93 28.56 17.21
CA TYR A 3 13.72 28.19 16.49
C TYR A 3 13.22 26.85 17.01
N THR A 4 11.92 26.75 17.27
CA THR A 4 11.25 25.52 17.67
C THR A 4 10.07 25.27 16.73
N PHE A 5 9.72 24.01 16.54
CA PHE A 5 8.53 23.65 15.77
C PHE A 5 7.26 24.18 16.46
N PRO A 6 6.18 24.45 15.69
CA PRO A 6 4.87 24.70 16.27
C PRO A 6 4.48 23.59 17.25
N LYS A 7 3.79 23.94 18.34
CA LYS A 7 3.36 22.97 19.37
C LYS A 7 2.53 21.82 18.80
N GLU A 8 1.78 22.08 17.73
CA GLU A 8 0.88 21.14 17.07
C GLU A 8 1.47 20.57 15.78
N PHE A 9 2.80 20.61 15.63
CA PHE A 9 3.45 20.02 14.46
C PHE A 9 3.17 18.51 14.40
N LEU A 10 2.65 18.05 13.26
CA LEU A 10 2.22 16.67 13.06
C LEU A 10 3.40 15.78 12.65
N TRP A 11 4.21 15.38 13.63
CA TRP A 11 5.21 14.33 13.43
C TRP A 11 4.52 12.99 13.15
N GLY A 12 5.03 12.24 12.19
CA GLY A 12 4.39 11.01 11.76
C GLY A 12 5.16 10.24 10.71
N GLY A 13 4.48 9.28 10.10
CA GLY A 13 5.00 8.45 9.04
C GLY A 13 4.01 8.31 7.89
N ALA A 14 4.50 7.92 6.72
CA ALA A 14 3.72 7.80 5.50
C ALA A 14 3.97 6.46 4.82
N THR A 15 2.90 5.86 4.31
CA THR A 15 2.89 4.59 3.59
C THR A 15 1.89 4.62 2.43
N ALA A 16 1.90 3.59 1.59
CA ALA A 16 0.89 3.37 0.54
C ALA A 16 0.46 1.90 0.53
N ALA A 17 -0.84 1.65 0.49
CA ALA A 17 -1.49 0.34 0.64
C ALA A 17 -0.79 -0.79 -0.12
N ASN A 18 -0.54 -0.58 -1.42
CA ASN A 18 0.08 -1.58 -2.30
C ASN A 18 1.53 -1.95 -1.93
N GLN A 19 2.19 -1.18 -1.06
CA GLN A 19 3.56 -1.43 -0.64
C GLN A 19 3.64 -2.22 0.68
N LEU A 20 2.62 -2.13 1.54
CA LEU A 20 2.68 -2.68 2.89
C LEU A 20 1.54 -3.63 3.26
N GLU A 21 0.32 -3.45 2.73
CA GLU A 21 -0.84 -4.23 3.15
C GLU A 21 -0.66 -5.72 2.89
N GLY A 22 -0.28 -6.07 1.67
CA GLY A 22 -0.36 -7.46 1.20
C GLY A 22 -1.80 -7.91 1.02
N ALA A 23 -2.07 -9.19 1.27
CA ALA A 23 -3.40 -9.79 1.19
C ALA A 23 -4.13 -9.40 -0.11
N TYR A 24 -3.41 -9.45 -1.24
CA TYR A 24 -3.82 -8.83 -2.48
C TYR A 24 -5.14 -9.38 -3.08
N ASN A 25 -5.55 -10.57 -2.64
CA ASN A 25 -6.70 -11.34 -3.14
C ASN A 25 -7.69 -11.75 -2.04
N LEU A 26 -7.60 -11.15 -0.83
CA LEU A 26 -8.56 -11.40 0.25
C LEU A 26 -9.72 -10.39 0.20
N ASP A 27 -10.85 -10.80 0.78
CA ASP A 27 -12.00 -9.94 1.07
C ASP A 27 -12.50 -9.13 -0.13
N GLY A 28 -12.50 -9.77 -1.30
CA GLY A 28 -13.05 -9.20 -2.53
C GLY A 28 -12.15 -8.19 -3.25
N LYS A 29 -10.91 -7.97 -2.79
CA LYS A 29 -9.96 -7.07 -3.46
C LYS A 29 -9.70 -7.52 -4.91
N GLY A 30 -9.87 -6.61 -5.86
CA GLY A 30 -9.48 -6.80 -7.26
C GLY A 30 -7.98 -6.64 -7.52
N LEU A 31 -7.53 -7.03 -8.71
CA LEU A 31 -6.14 -6.83 -9.12
C LEU A 31 -5.90 -5.36 -9.46
N SER A 32 -4.92 -4.76 -8.81
CA SER A 32 -4.37 -3.47 -9.20
C SER A 32 -3.22 -3.64 -10.18
N VAL A 33 -2.82 -2.55 -10.85
CA VAL A 33 -1.60 -2.52 -11.69
C VAL A 33 -0.38 -3.03 -10.92
N GLN A 34 -0.32 -2.79 -9.61
CA GLN A 34 0.82 -3.14 -8.79
C GLN A 34 0.91 -4.64 -8.51
N ASP A 35 -0.22 -5.35 -8.50
CA ASP A 35 -0.27 -6.81 -8.28
C ASP A 35 0.28 -7.59 -9.48
N VAL A 36 0.33 -6.96 -10.64
CA VAL A 36 0.89 -7.50 -11.89
C VAL A 36 2.19 -6.80 -12.32
N THR A 37 2.82 -6.02 -11.43
CA THR A 37 4.09 -5.34 -11.69
C THR A 37 5.17 -5.86 -10.74
N PRO A 38 5.78 -7.03 -11.05
CA PRO A 38 6.82 -7.64 -10.21
C PRO A 38 8.14 -6.88 -10.26
N LYS A 39 9.14 -7.35 -9.51
CA LYS A 39 10.53 -6.83 -9.54
C LYS A 39 10.63 -5.31 -9.32
N GLY A 40 9.75 -4.78 -8.47
CA GLY A 40 9.72 -3.34 -8.15
C GLY A 40 9.30 -2.44 -9.32
N GLY A 41 8.77 -3.00 -10.42
CA GLY A 41 8.48 -2.24 -11.64
C GLY A 41 9.70 -1.87 -12.46
N VAL A 42 10.84 -2.53 -12.23
CA VAL A 42 12.00 -2.41 -13.10
C VAL A 42 11.62 -2.89 -14.51
N PRO A 43 11.88 -2.11 -15.56
CA PRO A 43 11.62 -2.52 -16.94
C PRO A 43 12.34 -3.82 -17.29
N LEU A 44 11.75 -4.61 -18.19
CA LEU A 44 12.38 -5.85 -18.66
C LEU A 44 13.66 -5.58 -19.48
N GLU A 45 13.64 -4.53 -20.28
CA GLU A 45 14.74 -4.13 -21.16
C GLU A 45 15.46 -2.89 -20.63
N PRO A 46 16.80 -2.90 -20.54
CA PRO A 46 17.57 -1.72 -20.16
C PRO A 46 17.26 -0.52 -21.07
N GLY A 47 16.89 0.61 -20.47
CA GLY A 47 16.56 1.85 -21.20
C GLY A 47 15.08 2.00 -21.57
N SER A 48 14.23 1.00 -21.34
CA SER A 48 12.78 1.17 -21.45
C SER A 48 12.25 2.06 -20.31
N LEU A 49 11.20 2.83 -20.59
CA LEU A 49 10.50 3.66 -19.60
C LEU A 49 9.32 2.94 -18.94
N ASN A 50 8.80 1.90 -19.58
CA ASN A 50 7.62 1.20 -19.09
C ASN A 50 8.03 0.11 -18.11
N PRO A 51 7.32 -0.03 -16.97
CA PRO A 51 7.57 -1.10 -16.04
C PRO A 51 7.26 -2.46 -16.68
N LEU A 52 7.91 -3.52 -16.19
CA LEU A 52 7.48 -4.88 -16.49
C LEU A 52 6.09 -5.12 -15.90
N ILE A 53 5.12 -5.39 -16.76
CA ILE A 53 3.74 -5.76 -16.41
C ILE A 53 3.49 -7.18 -16.92
N THR A 54 2.91 -8.04 -16.07
CA THR A 54 2.54 -9.42 -16.39
C THR A 54 1.03 -9.56 -16.54
N ASP A 55 0.55 -10.65 -17.17
CA ASP A 55 -0.90 -10.86 -17.32
C ASP A 55 -1.59 -11.23 -16.00
N GLN A 56 -0.84 -11.84 -15.08
CA GLN A 56 -1.31 -12.30 -13.76
C GLN A 56 -0.23 -12.08 -12.69
N PRO A 57 -0.60 -12.08 -11.41
CA PRO A 57 0.35 -12.01 -10.31
C PRO A 57 1.39 -13.13 -10.37
N THR A 58 2.65 -12.79 -10.08
CA THR A 58 3.75 -13.76 -10.05
C THR A 58 4.31 -13.90 -8.63
N PRO A 59 4.82 -15.08 -8.24
CA PRO A 59 5.33 -15.30 -6.88
C PRO A 59 6.49 -14.38 -6.46
N ASP A 60 7.23 -13.81 -7.41
CA ASP A 60 8.32 -12.86 -7.14
C ASP A 60 7.83 -11.41 -6.95
N ASN A 61 6.52 -11.15 -7.04
CA ASN A 61 5.97 -9.83 -6.75
C ASN A 61 5.78 -9.64 -5.23
N LEU A 62 6.75 -9.00 -4.59
CA LEU A 62 6.74 -8.72 -3.15
C LEU A 62 5.53 -7.91 -2.66
N LYS A 63 4.84 -7.18 -3.54
CA LYS A 63 3.65 -6.37 -3.20
C LYS A 63 2.43 -7.23 -2.87
N LEU A 64 2.41 -8.49 -3.31
CA LEU A 64 1.32 -9.42 -3.02
C LEU A 64 1.20 -9.75 -1.52
N GLU A 65 2.34 -9.76 -0.83
CA GLU A 65 2.47 -10.02 0.62
C GLU A 65 2.77 -8.73 1.41
N GLY A 66 3.49 -7.77 0.84
CA GLY A 66 3.86 -6.53 1.52
C GLY A 66 4.71 -6.81 2.77
N ILE A 67 4.34 -6.20 3.89
CA ILE A 67 4.85 -6.57 5.22
C ILE A 67 3.77 -7.24 6.07
N ASP A 68 2.69 -7.67 5.41
CA ASP A 68 1.48 -8.20 6.01
C ASP A 68 0.76 -7.21 6.95
N PHE A 69 0.79 -5.92 6.61
CA PHE A 69 0.10 -4.90 7.41
C PHE A 69 -1.41 -5.14 7.46
N TYR A 70 -2.00 -5.78 6.44
CA TYR A 70 -3.42 -6.14 6.42
C TYR A 70 -3.86 -6.93 7.66
N HIS A 71 -3.04 -7.88 8.12
CA HIS A 71 -3.34 -8.68 9.30
C HIS A 71 -2.72 -8.10 10.59
N ARG A 72 -1.63 -7.32 10.48
CA ARG A 72 -0.80 -6.87 11.61
C ARG A 72 -0.93 -5.39 11.96
N TYR A 73 -1.84 -4.65 11.31
CA TYR A 73 -1.95 -3.20 11.47
C TYR A 73 -2.16 -2.77 12.93
N LYS A 74 -2.79 -3.59 13.78
CA LYS A 74 -3.03 -3.25 15.18
C LYS A 74 -1.72 -3.17 15.96
N GLU A 75 -0.85 -4.15 15.78
CA GLU A 75 0.47 -4.20 16.39
C GLU A 75 1.37 -3.08 15.85
N ASP A 76 1.33 -2.85 14.53
CA ASP A 76 2.15 -1.82 13.90
C ASP A 76 1.71 -0.40 14.30
N ILE A 77 0.39 -0.14 14.40
CA ILE A 77 -0.13 1.14 14.91
C ILE A 77 0.24 1.34 16.39
N ALA A 78 0.28 0.27 17.19
CA ALA A 78 0.74 0.36 18.58
C ALA A 78 2.23 0.79 18.66
N LEU A 79 3.08 0.25 17.77
CA LEU A 79 4.48 0.69 17.66
C LEU A 79 4.59 2.16 17.21
N PHE A 80 3.76 2.61 16.26
CA PHE A 80 3.73 4.01 15.85
C PHE A 80 3.34 4.95 17.00
N ALA A 81 2.39 4.51 17.84
CA ALA A 81 1.99 5.24 19.04
C ALA A 81 3.12 5.28 20.07
N GLU A 82 3.86 4.18 20.27
CA GLU A 82 5.04 4.13 21.15
C GLU A 82 6.13 5.13 20.70
N MET A 83 6.35 5.28 19.40
CA MET A 83 7.26 6.27 18.83
C MET A 83 6.75 7.72 18.95
N GLY A 84 5.49 7.93 19.35
CA GLY A 84 4.90 9.24 19.55
C GLY A 84 4.34 9.90 18.28
N PHE A 85 3.97 9.12 17.26
CA PHE A 85 3.31 9.66 16.06
C PHE A 85 2.06 10.47 16.43
N LYS A 86 1.92 11.63 15.80
CA LYS A 86 0.74 12.50 15.85
C LYS A 86 -0.14 12.33 14.61
N VAL A 87 0.44 11.83 13.53
CA VAL A 87 -0.26 11.48 12.30
C VAL A 87 0.33 10.22 11.70
N PHE A 88 -0.52 9.38 11.12
CA PHE A 88 -0.11 8.29 10.24
C PHE A 88 -0.83 8.48 8.91
N ARG A 89 -0.06 8.63 7.83
CA ARG A 89 -0.59 8.79 6.49
C ARG A 89 -0.51 7.46 5.76
N MET A 90 -1.65 6.97 5.29
CA MET A 90 -1.74 5.82 4.39
C MET A 90 -2.65 6.15 3.20
N SER A 91 -2.60 5.33 2.16
CA SER A 91 -3.63 5.33 1.11
C SER A 91 -4.63 4.23 1.38
N ILE A 92 -5.88 4.43 0.96
CA ILE A 92 -6.85 3.33 0.85
C ILE A 92 -6.62 2.67 -0.51
N ALA A 93 -6.56 1.33 -0.55
CA ALA A 93 -6.43 0.59 -1.80
C ALA A 93 -7.73 0.70 -2.61
N TRP A 94 -7.71 1.41 -3.75
CA TRP A 94 -8.90 1.54 -4.61
C TRP A 94 -9.51 0.19 -4.95
N SER A 95 -8.68 -0.77 -5.37
CA SER A 95 -9.10 -2.13 -5.72
C SER A 95 -9.77 -2.90 -4.58
N ARG A 96 -9.72 -2.43 -3.32
CA ARG A 96 -10.51 -3.01 -2.23
C ARG A 96 -11.94 -2.45 -2.22
N ILE A 97 -12.14 -1.20 -2.61
CA ILE A 97 -13.43 -0.51 -2.61
C ILE A 97 -14.20 -0.76 -3.91
N PHE A 98 -13.54 -0.62 -5.07
CA PHE A 98 -14.11 -0.92 -6.38
C PHE A 98 -13.15 -1.89 -7.11
N PRO A 99 -13.32 -3.22 -6.93
CA PRO A 99 -12.42 -4.23 -7.44
C PRO A 99 -12.15 -4.18 -8.95
N ASN A 100 -13.16 -3.86 -9.75
CA ASN A 100 -13.02 -3.71 -11.20
C ASN A 100 -12.82 -2.25 -11.62
N GLY A 101 -13.04 -1.32 -10.68
CA GLY A 101 -12.88 0.12 -10.88
C GLY A 101 -14.13 0.82 -11.42
N ASP A 102 -15.08 0.05 -11.98
CA ASP A 102 -16.36 0.48 -12.54
C ASP A 102 -17.56 -0.28 -11.94
N ASP A 103 -17.37 -0.92 -10.79
CA ASP A 103 -18.44 -1.64 -10.10
C ASP A 103 -19.60 -0.69 -9.75
N ALA A 104 -20.84 -1.18 -9.88
CA ALA A 104 -22.02 -0.39 -9.57
C ALA A 104 -22.13 -0.04 -8.08
N GLU A 105 -21.65 -0.92 -7.21
CA GLU A 105 -21.66 -0.77 -5.76
C GLU A 105 -20.27 -1.09 -5.21
N PRO A 106 -19.85 -0.45 -4.09
CA PRO A 106 -18.56 -0.75 -3.48
C PRO A 106 -18.54 -2.15 -2.84
N ASN A 107 -17.34 -2.71 -2.71
CA ASN A 107 -17.10 -3.90 -1.91
C ASN A 107 -17.03 -3.54 -0.42
N GLU A 108 -18.09 -3.90 0.31
CA GLU A 108 -18.28 -3.58 1.73
C GLU A 108 -17.18 -4.16 2.65
N ALA A 109 -16.54 -5.26 2.27
CA ALA A 109 -15.48 -5.86 3.07
C ALA A 109 -14.13 -5.12 2.94
N GLY A 110 -14.01 -4.23 1.96
CA GLY A 110 -12.77 -3.56 1.56
C GLY A 110 -12.41 -2.28 2.29
#